data_AF-A0A5J6SUM5-F1
#
_entry.id   AF-A0A5J6SUM5-F1
#
_cell.length_a   1.000
_cell.length_b   1.000
_cell.length_c   1.000
_cell.angle_alpha   90.00
_cell.angle_beta   90.00
_cell.angle_gamma   90.00
#
_symmetry.space_group_name_H-M   'P 1'
#
loop_
_entity.id
_entity.type
_entity.pdbx_description
1 polymer ?
#
loop_
_entity_poly.entity_id
_entity_poly.type
_entity_poly.pdbx_seq_one_letter_code
_entity_poly.pdbx_strand_id
1 'polypeptide(L)'
;MENCTQVVKRAILKVWTKDIKSDYNKHLLLKEDTLKNAFYYHLRKRLGDTFLKKNNLAIFTEFFIVGERIDLVVVEIDPLKAKTNYLGECVMNILAVVEMKYKGANVQDGIFQKDVDKIMNYLMNNEMETLFYLAFIREVWFQEDEIDYWLNPAQQIVAKDRVTELLAYYSINQEKMLWLAIEH
;
A
#
# COMPACT_ATOMS: atom_id res chain seq x y z
N MET A 1 1.26 14.87 -20.90
CA MET A 1 2.16 13.92 -20.21
C MET A 1 1.35 13.28 -19.12
N GLU A 2 1.36 11.95 -18.98
CA GLU A 2 0.55 11.30 -17.96
C GLU A 2 1.14 11.56 -16.56
N ASN A 3 0.29 11.90 -15.59
CA ASN A 3 0.72 12.18 -14.22
C ASN A 3 1.30 10.89 -13.59
N CYS A 4 2.55 10.94 -13.11
CA CYS A 4 3.24 9.81 -12.49
C CYS A 4 2.44 9.17 -11.36
N THR A 5 1.79 9.97 -10.52
CA THR A 5 0.94 9.51 -9.41
C THR A 5 -0.22 8.66 -9.90
N GLN A 6 -0.84 9.01 -11.03
CA GLN A 6 -1.93 8.23 -11.63
C GLN A 6 -1.44 6.90 -12.22
N VAL A 7 -0.24 6.88 -12.82
CA VAL A 7 0.39 5.63 -13.29
C VAL A 7 0.67 4.70 -12.11
N VAL A 8 1.25 5.25 -11.04
CA VAL A 8 1.57 4.53 -9.80
C VAL A 8 0.30 3.98 -9.16
N LYS A 9 -0.75 4.80 -9.00
CA LYS A 9 -2.06 4.38 -8.48
C LYS A 9 -2.61 3.18 -9.24
N ARG A 10 -2.72 3.26 -10.56
CA ARG A 10 -3.22 2.14 -11.38
C ARG A 10 -2.33 0.90 -11.28
N ALA A 11 -1.02 1.06 -11.16
CA ALA A 11 -0.11 -0.06 -10.98
C ALA A 11 -0.37 -0.77 -9.65
N ILE A 12 -0.44 -0.02 -8.54
CA ILE A 12 -0.74 -0.53 -7.18
C ILE A 12 -2.08 -1.27 -7.16
N LEU A 13 -3.15 -0.67 -7.70
CA LEU A 13 -4.47 -1.32 -7.76
C LEU A 13 -4.43 -2.65 -8.52
N LYS A 14 -3.64 -2.73 -9.61
CA LYS A 14 -3.45 -3.97 -10.37
C LYS A 14 -2.51 -4.97 -9.69
N VAL A 15 -1.56 -4.53 -8.87
CA VAL A 15 -0.74 -5.41 -8.03
C VAL A 15 -1.67 -6.16 -7.08
N TRP A 16 -2.53 -5.44 -6.37
CA TRP A 16 -3.45 -6.04 -5.41
C TRP A 16 -4.47 -6.99 -6.07
N THR A 17 -5.28 -6.45 -6.98
CA THR A 17 -6.45 -7.15 -7.53
C THR A 17 -6.11 -8.30 -8.48
N LYS A 18 -4.88 -8.36 -8.99
CA LYS A 18 -4.44 -9.39 -9.94
C LYS A 18 -3.25 -10.20 -9.46
N ASP A 19 -2.14 -9.56 -9.10
CA ASP A 19 -0.88 -10.28 -8.87
C ASP A 19 -0.84 -10.90 -7.48
N ILE A 20 -1.08 -10.12 -6.41
CA ILE A 20 -1.11 -10.64 -5.04
C ILE A 20 -2.23 -11.67 -4.89
N LYS A 21 -3.42 -11.40 -5.47
CA LYS A 21 -4.50 -12.38 -5.57
C LYS A 21 -4.06 -13.69 -6.24
N SER A 22 -3.34 -13.61 -7.36
CA SER A 22 -2.82 -14.77 -8.07
C SER A 22 -1.81 -15.54 -7.21
N ASP A 23 -0.88 -14.84 -6.57
CA ASP A 23 0.17 -15.45 -5.75
C ASP A 23 -0.43 -16.14 -4.52
N TYR A 24 -1.42 -15.52 -3.88
CA TYR A 24 -2.17 -16.15 -2.79
C TYR A 24 -2.84 -17.45 -3.24
N ASN A 25 -3.59 -17.41 -4.35
CA ASN A 25 -4.30 -18.58 -4.89
C ASN A 25 -3.37 -19.70 -5.38
N LYS A 26 -2.11 -19.38 -5.66
CA LYS A 26 -1.06 -20.34 -6.04
C LYS A 26 -0.23 -20.80 -4.84
N HIS A 27 -0.60 -20.41 -3.62
CA HIS A 27 0.13 -20.72 -2.39
C HIS A 27 1.57 -20.19 -2.37
N LEU A 28 1.82 -19.06 -3.05
CA LEU A 28 3.11 -18.38 -3.12
C LEU A 28 3.23 -17.22 -2.11
N LEU A 29 2.17 -16.96 -1.35
CA LEU A 29 2.09 -15.87 -0.39
C LEU A 29 1.94 -16.44 1.04
N LEU A 30 2.84 -16.08 1.95
CA LEU A 30 2.75 -16.46 3.36
C LEU A 30 3.18 -15.31 4.26
N LYS A 31 2.27 -14.82 5.10
CA LYS A 31 2.53 -13.75 6.09
C LYS A 31 3.05 -12.45 5.44
N GLU A 32 3.49 -11.54 6.30
CA GLU A 32 3.73 -10.14 5.98
C GLU A 32 4.95 -9.92 5.07
N ASP A 33 6.07 -10.58 5.34
CA ASP A 33 7.31 -10.33 4.58
C ASP A 33 7.23 -10.85 3.14
N THR A 34 6.58 -12.01 2.92
CA THR A 34 6.33 -12.50 1.57
C THR A 34 5.36 -11.59 0.83
N LEU A 35 4.36 -11.02 1.52
CA LEU A 35 3.48 -10.00 0.95
C LEU A 35 4.28 -8.75 0.52
N LYS A 36 5.14 -8.20 1.39
CA LYS A 36 5.99 -7.03 1.05
C LYS A 36 6.88 -7.32 -0.15
N ASN A 37 7.51 -8.48 -0.18
CA ASN A 37 8.40 -8.89 -1.27
C ASN A 37 7.64 -9.04 -2.61
N ALA A 38 6.51 -9.76 -2.60
CA ALA A 38 5.67 -9.94 -3.78
C ALA A 38 5.13 -8.60 -4.30
N PHE A 39 4.68 -7.73 -3.38
CA PHE A 39 4.16 -6.40 -3.73
C PHE A 39 5.23 -5.55 -4.40
N TYR A 40 6.43 -5.48 -3.80
CA TYR A 40 7.58 -4.77 -4.38
C TYR A 40 7.90 -5.29 -5.79
N TYR A 41 8.01 -6.62 -5.94
CA TYR A 41 8.36 -7.26 -7.20
C TYR A 41 7.35 -6.92 -8.31
N HIS A 42 6.06 -7.12 -8.04
CA HIS A 42 5.02 -6.88 -9.03
C HIS A 42 4.86 -5.39 -9.35
N LEU A 43 4.99 -4.51 -8.35
CA LEU A 43 4.91 -3.08 -8.56
C LEU A 43 6.04 -2.59 -9.49
N ARG A 44 7.28 -2.97 -9.21
CA ARG A 44 8.43 -2.63 -10.07
C ARG A 44 8.22 -3.15 -11.49
N LYS A 45 7.76 -4.39 -11.64
CA LYS A 45 7.50 -5.00 -12.95
C LYS A 45 6.40 -4.28 -13.73
N ARG A 46 5.32 -3.86 -13.05
CA ARG A 46 4.22 -3.12 -13.69
C ARG A 46 4.59 -1.71 -14.09
N LEU A 47 5.39 -1.02 -13.29
CA LEU A 47 5.88 0.31 -13.63
C LEU A 47 6.92 0.23 -14.75
N GLY A 48 7.81 -0.75 -14.69
CA GLY A 48 8.85 -0.98 -15.67
C GLY A 48 10.04 -0.03 -15.51
N ASP A 49 11.25 -0.57 -15.64
CA ASP A 49 12.49 0.16 -15.38
C ASP A 49 12.64 1.41 -16.27
N THR A 50 12.13 1.39 -17.51
CA THR A 50 12.16 2.56 -18.41
C THR A 50 11.34 3.73 -17.86
N PHE A 51 10.13 3.47 -17.36
CA PHE A 51 9.28 4.50 -16.78
C PHE A 51 9.89 5.04 -15.48
N LEU A 52 10.38 4.15 -14.62
CA LEU A 52 11.03 4.53 -13.36
C LEU A 52 12.23 5.44 -13.60
N LYS A 53 13.15 5.03 -14.49
CA LYS A 53 14.36 5.83 -14.82
C LYS A 53 14.02 7.16 -15.47
N LYS A 54 13.06 7.19 -16.41
CA LYS A 54 12.68 8.42 -17.12
C LYS A 54 12.14 9.50 -16.18
N ASN A 55 11.47 9.08 -15.10
CA ASN A 55 10.82 9.99 -14.16
C ASN A 55 11.57 10.09 -12.81
N ASN A 56 12.82 9.59 -12.74
CA ASN A 56 13.61 9.52 -11.50
C ASN A 56 12.82 8.94 -10.32
N LEU A 57 12.05 7.88 -10.56
CA LEU A 57 11.28 7.21 -9.53
C LEU A 57 12.04 6.01 -8.97
N ALA A 58 11.92 5.81 -7.67
CA ALA A 58 12.40 4.63 -6.97
C ALA A 58 11.29 4.02 -6.10
N ILE A 59 11.44 2.74 -5.80
CA ILE A 59 10.60 2.02 -4.85
C ILE A 59 11.52 1.57 -3.73
N PHE A 60 11.18 1.95 -2.50
CA PHE A 60 11.94 1.55 -1.32
C PHE A 60 11.02 0.82 -0.34
N THR A 61 11.57 -0.18 0.33
CA THR A 61 10.94 -0.86 1.46
C THR A 61 11.59 -0.39 2.76
N GLU A 62 10.85 -0.46 3.87
CA GLU A 62 11.37 -0.09 5.21
C GLU A 62 11.86 1.37 5.29
N PHE A 63 11.18 2.29 4.60
CA PHE A 63 11.55 3.71 4.56
C PHE A 63 11.05 4.45 5.81
N PHE A 64 11.86 5.34 6.39
CA PHE A 64 11.45 6.09 7.57
C PHE A 64 10.87 7.46 7.20
N ILE A 65 9.64 7.73 7.66
CA ILE A 65 8.99 9.06 7.56
C ILE A 65 8.69 9.52 8.98
N VAL A 66 9.30 10.63 9.42
CA VAL A 66 9.07 11.25 10.74
C VAL A 66 9.22 10.23 11.90
N GLY A 67 10.30 9.43 11.86
CA GLY A 67 10.63 8.47 12.92
C GLY A 67 9.85 7.14 12.87
N GLU A 68 8.90 7.02 11.97
CA GLU A 68 8.05 5.83 11.79
C GLU A 68 8.44 5.09 10.51
N ARG A 69 8.44 3.75 10.58
CA ARG A 69 8.87 2.90 9.47
C ARG A 69 7.68 2.52 8.59
N ILE A 70 7.86 2.72 7.30
CA ILE A 70 6.90 2.41 6.24
C ILE A 70 7.29 1.14 5.50
N ASP A 71 6.32 0.28 5.24
CA ASP A 71 6.58 -0.99 4.55
C ASP A 71 7.06 -0.80 3.11
N LEU A 72 6.39 0.08 2.34
CA LEU A 72 6.81 0.42 0.97
C LEU A 72 6.44 1.85 0.60
N VAL A 73 7.37 2.53 -0.08
CA VAL A 73 7.14 3.86 -0.67
C VAL A 73 7.51 3.87 -2.15
N VAL A 74 6.79 4.68 -2.92
CA VAL A 74 7.21 5.12 -4.27
C VAL A 74 7.59 6.59 -4.19
N VAL A 75 8.83 6.89 -4.56
CA VAL A 75 9.43 8.21 -4.37
C VAL A 75 10.02 8.76 -5.64
N GLU A 76 10.13 10.07 -5.72
CA GLU A 76 10.95 10.78 -6.69
C GLU A 76 12.31 11.11 -6.05
N ILE A 77 13.41 10.82 -6.76
CA ILE A 77 14.77 11.06 -6.29
C ILE A 77 15.44 12.19 -7.05
N ASP A 78 16.25 12.99 -6.36
CA ASP A 78 17.15 13.97 -6.96
C ASP A 78 18.35 13.23 -7.59
N PRO A 79 18.46 13.18 -8.94
CA PRO A 79 19.53 12.43 -9.60
C PRO A 79 20.90 13.08 -9.46
N LEU A 80 20.99 14.36 -9.06
CA LEU A 80 22.26 15.03 -8.79
C LEU A 80 22.77 14.68 -7.39
N LYS A 81 21.92 14.78 -6.37
CA LYS A 81 22.27 14.36 -5.00
C LYS A 81 22.60 12.87 -4.92
N ALA A 82 21.86 12.03 -5.66
CA ALA A 82 22.08 10.58 -5.67
C ALA A 82 23.47 10.15 -6.16
N LYS A 83 24.27 11.04 -6.76
CA LYS A 83 25.65 10.76 -7.16
C LYS A 83 26.63 10.75 -5.98
N THR A 84 26.30 11.43 -4.89
CA THR A 84 27.25 11.71 -3.79
C THR A 84 26.68 11.47 -2.40
N ASN A 85 25.35 11.46 -2.24
CA ASN A 85 24.67 11.33 -0.95
C ASN A 85 24.06 9.95 -0.74
N TYR A 86 23.66 9.66 0.50
CA TYR A 86 22.84 8.49 0.80
C TYR A 86 21.46 8.63 0.13
N LEU A 87 20.96 7.54 -0.47
CA LEU A 87 19.70 7.56 -1.24
C LEU A 87 18.50 8.09 -0.42
N GLY A 88 18.45 7.82 0.89
CA GLY A 88 17.41 8.34 1.77
C GLY A 88 17.38 9.87 1.84
N GLU A 89 18.52 10.54 1.69
CA GLU A 89 18.64 12.01 1.66
C GLU A 89 18.32 12.61 0.29
N CYS A 90 18.16 11.76 -0.72
CA CYS A 90 17.92 12.17 -2.10
C CYS A 90 16.43 12.18 -2.46
N VAL A 91 15.55 11.73 -1.56
CA VAL A 91 14.11 11.73 -1.78
C VAL A 91 13.59 13.17 -1.82
N MET A 92 12.93 13.54 -2.92
CA MET A 92 12.30 14.85 -3.10
C MET A 92 10.81 14.80 -2.75
N ASN A 93 10.10 13.80 -3.28
CA ASN A 93 8.66 13.65 -3.13
C ASN A 93 8.30 12.19 -2.84
N ILE A 94 7.22 11.97 -2.07
CA ILE A 94 6.63 10.65 -1.85
C ILE A 94 5.29 10.60 -2.58
N LEU A 95 5.22 9.79 -3.64
CA LEU A 95 4.03 9.65 -4.49
C LEU A 95 3.03 8.68 -3.87
N ALA A 96 3.54 7.58 -3.27
CA ALA A 96 2.71 6.57 -2.66
C ALA A 96 3.36 5.98 -1.41
N VAL A 97 2.53 5.67 -0.42
CA VAL A 97 2.85 4.94 0.82
C VAL A 97 1.94 3.72 0.89
N VAL A 98 2.51 2.53 1.08
CA VAL A 98 1.74 1.29 1.23
C VAL A 98 2.11 0.64 2.55
N GLU A 99 1.13 0.47 3.43
CA GLU A 99 1.24 -0.30 4.66
C GLU A 99 0.63 -1.67 4.49
N MET A 100 1.35 -2.71 4.90
CA MET A 100 0.96 -4.09 4.64
C MET A 100 0.75 -4.84 5.94
N LYS A 101 -0.31 -5.64 5.96
CA LYS A 101 -0.60 -6.51 7.09
C LYS A 101 -1.20 -7.81 6.61
N TYR A 102 -0.68 -8.91 7.11
CA TYR A 102 -1.20 -10.24 6.87
C TYR A 102 -1.39 -10.91 8.21
N LYS A 103 -2.62 -11.26 8.58
CA LYS A 103 -2.91 -12.03 9.80
C LYS A 103 -4.00 -13.09 9.57
N GLY A 104 -3.93 -14.14 10.37
CA GLY A 104 -4.97 -15.18 10.44
C GLY A 104 -6.04 -14.87 11.49
N ALA A 105 -7.05 -15.75 11.57
CA ALA A 105 -8.26 -15.62 12.40
C ALA A 105 -8.09 -15.27 13.87
N ASN A 106 -6.95 -15.60 14.48
CA ASN A 106 -6.77 -15.46 15.92
C ASN A 106 -6.11 -14.13 16.34
N VAL A 107 -5.90 -13.21 15.40
CA VAL A 107 -5.21 -11.93 15.68
C VAL A 107 -6.22 -10.81 15.90
N GLN A 108 -6.05 -10.08 17.00
CA GLN A 108 -6.89 -8.93 17.33
C GLN A 108 -6.71 -7.78 16.34
N ASP A 109 -7.82 -7.10 16.03
CA ASP A 109 -7.87 -6.02 15.05
C ASP A 109 -7.05 -4.78 15.44
N GLY A 110 -6.75 -4.60 16.72
CA GLY A 110 -5.92 -3.49 17.21
C GLY A 110 -4.51 -3.43 16.58
N ILE A 111 -4.01 -4.53 15.99
CA ILE A 111 -2.76 -4.52 15.23
C ILE A 111 -2.90 -3.80 13.88
N PHE A 112 -4.05 -3.90 13.23
CA PHE A 112 -4.33 -3.19 11.98
C PHE A 112 -4.62 -1.71 12.26
N GLN A 113 -5.33 -1.40 13.36
CA GLN A 113 -5.64 -0.03 13.75
C GLN A 113 -4.39 0.83 13.92
N LYS A 114 -3.26 0.26 14.41
CA LYS A 114 -2.00 1.00 14.52
C LYS A 114 -1.49 1.52 13.17
N ASP A 115 -1.63 0.74 12.11
CA ASP A 115 -1.21 1.17 10.77
C ASP A 115 -2.21 2.17 10.17
N VAL A 116 -3.50 2.04 10.49
CA VAL A 116 -4.52 3.05 10.15
C VAL A 116 -4.18 4.39 10.80
N ASP A 117 -3.96 4.40 12.12
CA ASP A 117 -3.63 5.62 12.87
C ASP A 117 -2.33 6.25 12.36
N LYS A 118 -1.33 5.43 12.03
CA LYS A 118 -0.09 5.87 11.40
C LYS A 118 -0.35 6.61 10.08
N ILE A 119 -1.16 6.04 9.19
CA ILE A 119 -1.50 6.66 7.91
C ILE A 119 -2.32 7.94 8.10
N MET A 120 -3.29 7.95 9.00
CA MET A 120 -4.08 9.14 9.30
C MET A 120 -3.21 10.26 9.87
N ASN A 121 -2.27 9.94 10.76
CA ASN A 121 -1.31 10.91 11.28
C ASN A 121 -0.44 11.51 10.19
N TYR A 122 0.04 10.72 9.22
CA TYR A 122 0.76 11.28 8.08
C TYR A 122 -0.13 12.16 7.22
N LEU A 123 -1.33 11.69 6.90
CA LEU A 123 -2.26 12.40 6.03
C LEU A 123 -2.60 13.80 6.60
N MET A 124 -2.83 13.90 7.91
CA MET A 124 -3.13 15.17 8.58
C MET A 124 -1.93 16.13 8.66
N ASN A 125 -0.71 15.61 8.65
CA ASN A 125 0.52 16.41 8.79
C ASN A 125 1.28 16.60 7.46
N ASN A 126 0.83 16.00 6.36
CA ASN A 126 1.51 16.00 5.07
C ASN A 126 0.79 16.89 4.05
N GLU A 127 1.43 18.00 3.71
CA GLU A 127 0.96 18.96 2.71
C GLU A 127 1.11 18.47 1.26
N MET A 128 1.89 17.40 1.01
CA MET A 128 2.10 16.86 -0.34
C MET A 128 0.94 15.96 -0.78
N GLU A 129 0.70 15.86 -2.09
CA GLU A 129 -0.29 14.96 -2.73
C GLU A 129 0.14 13.47 -2.71
N THR A 130 0.60 12.96 -1.58
CA THR A 130 0.90 11.53 -1.38
C THR A 130 -0.40 10.73 -1.33
N LEU A 131 -0.44 9.60 -2.04
CA LEU A 131 -1.48 8.59 -1.95
C LEU A 131 -1.11 7.50 -0.94
N PHE A 132 -2.07 7.04 -0.16
CA PHE A 132 -1.86 6.06 0.91
C PHE A 132 -2.67 4.80 0.66
N TYR A 133 -2.10 3.65 1.01
CA TYR A 133 -2.73 2.35 0.80
C TYR A 133 -2.61 1.48 2.04
N LEU A 134 -3.73 0.95 2.50
CA LEU A 134 -3.80 -0.03 3.58
C LEU A 134 -4.04 -1.41 2.94
N ALA A 135 -2.99 -2.21 2.79
CA ALA A 135 -2.98 -3.49 2.08
C ALA A 135 -3.04 -4.68 3.02
N PHE A 136 -4.26 -5.08 3.35
CA PHE A 136 -4.54 -5.99 4.46
C PHE A 136 -5.17 -7.31 4.01
N ILE A 137 -4.51 -8.41 4.37
CA ILE A 137 -4.98 -9.78 4.22
C ILE A 137 -5.42 -10.31 5.59
N ARG A 138 -6.68 -10.71 5.67
CA ARG A 138 -7.30 -11.35 6.84
C ARG A 138 -7.75 -12.76 6.43
N GLU A 139 -7.10 -13.79 6.95
CA GLU A 139 -7.57 -15.18 6.74
C GLU A 139 -8.66 -15.53 7.76
N VAL A 140 -9.77 -14.80 7.66
CA VAL A 140 -10.94 -14.90 8.55
C VAL A 140 -12.19 -14.82 7.69
N TRP A 141 -13.21 -15.58 8.09
CA TRP A 141 -14.52 -15.58 7.46
C TRP A 141 -15.40 -14.48 8.08
N PHE A 142 -15.97 -13.61 7.24
CA PHE A 142 -16.88 -12.54 7.63
C PHE A 142 -18.27 -12.76 7.03
N GLN A 143 -19.31 -12.37 7.78
CA GLN A 143 -20.59 -12.02 7.17
C GLN A 143 -20.47 -10.67 6.44
N GLU A 144 -21.27 -10.44 5.40
CA GLU A 144 -21.15 -9.21 4.59
C GLU A 144 -21.51 -7.94 5.37
N ASP A 145 -22.35 -8.03 6.40
CA ASP A 145 -22.73 -6.95 7.30
C ASP A 145 -21.74 -6.71 8.46
N GLU A 146 -20.76 -7.61 8.63
CA GLU A 146 -19.69 -7.51 9.63
C GLU A 146 -18.39 -6.91 9.08
N ILE A 147 -18.36 -6.53 7.78
CA ILE A 147 -17.18 -5.95 7.16
C ILE A 147 -17.06 -4.49 7.59
N ASP A 148 -16.30 -4.25 8.65
CA ASP A 148 -15.83 -2.91 8.98
C ASP A 148 -14.73 -2.50 7.98
N TYR A 149 -14.97 -1.40 7.27
CA TYR A 149 -13.89 -0.64 6.65
C TYR A 149 -12.99 -0.10 7.77
N TRP A 150 -11.69 -0.03 7.52
CA TRP A 150 -10.73 0.38 8.55
C TRP A 150 -10.83 1.86 8.90
N LEU A 151 -11.35 2.67 7.98
CA LEU A 151 -11.61 4.08 8.24
C LEU A 151 -13.03 4.27 8.77
N ASN A 152 -13.14 4.90 9.93
CA ASN A 152 -14.43 5.37 10.43
C ASN A 152 -14.94 6.56 9.58
N PRO A 153 -16.23 6.92 9.65
CA PRO A 153 -16.80 7.97 8.79
C PRO A 153 -16.08 9.32 8.84
N ALA A 154 -15.53 9.72 10.00
CA ALA A 154 -14.77 10.96 10.10
C ALA A 154 -13.40 10.84 9.40
N GLN A 155 -12.73 9.70 9.52
CA GLN A 155 -11.48 9.42 8.83
C GLN A 155 -11.68 9.35 7.31
N GLN A 156 -12.79 8.79 6.83
CA GLN A 156 -13.12 8.73 5.39
C GLN A 156 -13.21 10.13 4.76
N ILE A 157 -13.77 11.11 5.47
CA ILE A 157 -13.83 12.50 4.99
C ILE A 157 -12.43 13.08 4.78
N VAL A 158 -11.51 12.82 5.72
CA VAL A 158 -10.11 13.31 5.64
C VAL A 158 -9.32 12.54 4.59
N ALA A 159 -9.59 11.24 4.46
CA ALA A 159 -8.96 10.30 3.54
C ALA A 159 -9.37 10.47 2.07
N LYS A 160 -10.36 11.34 1.81
CA LYS A 160 -10.95 11.52 0.50
C LYS A 160 -9.92 11.80 -0.59
N ASP A 161 -10.06 11.07 -1.69
CA ASP A 161 -9.21 11.00 -2.88
C ASP A 161 -7.74 10.61 -2.62
N ARG A 162 -7.39 10.27 -1.38
CA ARG A 162 -6.00 10.10 -0.91
C ARG A 162 -5.69 8.75 -0.28
N VAL A 163 -6.67 8.04 0.26
CA VAL A 163 -6.47 6.71 0.86
C VAL A 163 -7.24 5.66 0.08
N THR A 164 -6.62 4.50 -0.12
CA THR A 164 -7.29 3.32 -0.66
C THR A 164 -7.09 2.13 0.26
N GLU A 165 -8.19 1.49 0.67
CA GLU A 165 -8.16 0.23 1.40
C GLU A 165 -8.09 -0.93 0.40
N LEU A 166 -6.98 -1.65 0.42
CA LEU A 166 -6.73 -2.85 -0.36
C LEU A 166 -7.00 -4.05 0.54
N LEU A 167 -8.21 -4.61 0.47
CA LEU A 167 -8.70 -5.62 1.41
C LEU A 167 -8.77 -7.00 0.79
N ALA A 168 -8.42 -8.01 1.58
CA ALA A 168 -8.67 -9.41 1.24
C ALA A 168 -9.11 -10.20 2.47
N TYR A 169 -10.25 -10.89 2.37
CA TYR A 169 -10.86 -11.67 3.44
C TYR A 169 -11.76 -12.77 2.88
N TYR A 170 -12.12 -13.77 3.69
CA TYR A 170 -13.07 -14.80 3.29
C TYR A 170 -14.51 -14.32 3.52
N SER A 171 -15.36 -14.40 2.50
CA SER A 171 -16.79 -14.09 2.61
C SER A 171 -17.58 -15.38 2.84
N ILE A 172 -18.37 -15.43 3.91
CA ILE A 172 -19.26 -16.58 4.20
C ILE A 172 -20.29 -16.73 3.07
N ASN A 173 -20.95 -15.64 2.68
CA ASN A 173 -21.98 -15.65 1.63
C ASN A 173 -21.47 -16.13 0.26
N GLN A 174 -20.23 -15.78 -0.09
CA GLN A 174 -19.67 -16.12 -1.41
C GLN A 174 -18.75 -17.35 -1.39
N GLU A 175 -18.55 -17.95 -0.21
CA GLU A 175 -17.72 -19.15 0.02
C GLU A 175 -16.31 -19.05 -0.57
N LYS A 176 -15.74 -17.83 -0.59
CA LYS A 176 -14.43 -17.58 -1.21
C LYS A 176 -13.75 -16.35 -0.62
N MET A 177 -12.46 -16.22 -0.90
CA MET A 177 -11.73 -15.00 -0.59
C MET A 177 -12.08 -13.87 -1.58
N LEU A 178 -12.52 -12.74 -1.05
CA LEU A 178 -12.74 -11.51 -1.79
C LEU A 178 -11.48 -10.66 -1.78
N TRP A 179 -11.33 -9.85 -2.84
CA TRP A 179 -10.20 -8.95 -3.04
C TRP A 179 -10.76 -7.62 -3.53
N LEU A 180 -10.72 -6.62 -2.66
CA LEU A 180 -11.35 -5.32 -2.86
C LEU A 180 -10.31 -4.21 -2.87
N ALA A 181 -10.61 -3.15 -3.60
CA ALA A 181 -9.91 -1.87 -3.52
C ALA A 181 -10.98 -0.80 -3.33
N ILE A 182 -11.03 -0.20 -2.15
CA ILE A 182 -12.01 0.82 -1.77
C ILE A 182 -11.28 2.16 -1.74
N GLU A 183 -11.59 3.00 -2.71
CA GLU A 183 -11.09 4.36 -2.80
C GLU A 183 -12.02 5.26 -1.98
N HIS A 184 -11.44 6.05 -1.08
CA HIS A 184 -12.14 7.09 -0.33
C HIS A 184 -12.01 8.42 -1.05
#